data_AF-A0A838RL81-F1
#
_entry.id   AF-A0A838RL81-F1
#
_cell.length_a   1.000
_cell.length_b   1.000
_cell.length_c   1.000
_cell.angle_alpha   90.00
_cell.angle_beta   90.00
_cell.angle_gamma   90.00
#
_symmetry.space_group_name_H-M   'P 1'
#
loop_
_entity.id
_entity.type
_entity.pdbx_description
1 polymer ?
#
loop_
_entity_poly.entity_id
_entity_poly.type
_entity_poly.pdbx_seq_one_letter_code
_entity_poly.pdbx_strand_id
1 'polypeptide(L)' 'MPTFCPHCHKMVAERPTCPNCGKKMNIPKPGSDAIDRNTMVALIRYVLTWLLGIFGIGVLCIGLIYFLLS' A
#
# COMPACT_ATOMS: atom_id res chain seq x y z
N MET A 1 -11.74 -15.22 13.51
CA MET A 1 -12.73 -14.13 13.65
C MET A 1 -14.05 -14.60 13.05
N PRO A 2 -15.17 -14.62 13.80
CA PRO A 2 -16.48 -14.96 13.24
C PRO A 2 -17.01 -13.79 12.38
N THR A 3 -17.64 -14.10 11.25
CA THR A 3 -18.22 -13.10 10.33
C THR A 3 -19.74 -13.07 10.46
N PHE A 4 -20.32 -11.87 10.35
CA PHE A 4 -21.76 -11.68 10.50
C PHE A 4 -22.51 -12.00 9.19
N CYS A 5 -23.56 -12.81 9.28
CA CYS A 5 -24.46 -13.08 8.16
C CYS A 5 -25.55 -12.00 8.05
N PRO A 6 -25.59 -11.16 7.00
CA PRO A 6 -26.67 -10.18 6.82
C PRO A 6 -28.03 -10.83 6.50
N HIS A 7 -28.07 -12.10 6.09
CA HIS A 7 -29.32 -12.80 5.80
C HIS A 7 -29.93 -13.52 7.01
N CYS A 8 -29.07 -14.02 7.91
CA CYS A 8 -29.50 -14.82 9.06
C CYS A 8 -29.30 -14.09 10.39
N HIS A 9 -28.70 -12.89 10.38
CA HIS A 9 -28.29 -12.11 11.55
C HIS A 9 -27.56 -12.92 12.63
N LYS A 10 -26.82 -13.94 12.19
CA LYS A 10 -26.04 -14.84 13.07
C LYS A 10 -24.56 -14.70 12.75
N MET A 11 -23.75 -14.75 13.80
CA MET A 11 -22.32 -14.94 13.66
C MET A 11 -22.05 -16.35 13.15
N VAL A 12 -21.29 -16.46 12.06
CA VAL A 12 -20.90 -17.73 11.46
C VAL A 12 -19.40 -17.77 11.28
N ALA A 13 -18.85 -18.99 11.21
CA ALA A 13 -17.46 -19.17 10.83
C ALA A 13 -17.24 -18.64 9.41
N GLU A 14 -16.06 -18.08 9.16
CA GLU A 14 -15.64 -17.49 7.89
C GLU A 14 -15.67 -18.55 6.77
N ARG A 15 -16.82 -18.70 6.12
CA ARG A 15 -17.10 -19.66 5.05
C ARG A 15 -17.88 -18.99 3.92
N PRO A 16 -17.55 -19.26 2.65
CA PRO A 16 -18.16 -18.59 1.49
C PRO A 16 -19.68 -18.81 1.39
N THR A 17 -20.21 -19.77 2.13
CA THR A 17 -21.64 -20.05 2.24
C THR A 17 -22.04 -20.06 3.71
N CYS A 18 -23.09 -19.32 4.07
CA CYS A 18 -23.64 -19.34 5.41
C CYS A 18 -24.20 -20.74 5.73
N PRO A 19 -23.76 -21.43 6.78
CA PRO A 19 -24.28 -22.75 7.14
C PRO A 19 -25.75 -22.73 7.61
N ASN A 20 -26.28 -21.55 7.98
CA ASN A 20 -27.65 -21.42 8.48
C ASN A 20 -28.69 -21.13 7.37
N CYS A 21 -28.33 -20.30 6.38
CA CYS A 21 -29.24 -19.95 5.27
C CYS A 21 -28.85 -20.56 3.92
N GLY A 22 -27.68 -21.20 3.80
CA GLY A 22 -27.15 -21.70 2.53
C GLY A 22 -26.81 -20.61 1.50
N LYS A 23 -26.93 -19.32 1.87
CA LYS A 23 -26.62 -18.21 0.97
C LYS A 23 -25.12 -17.94 0.90
N LYS A 24 -24.64 -17.65 -0.31
CA LYS A 24 -23.26 -17.20 -0.52
C LYS A 24 -23.05 -15.85 0.16
N MET A 25 -21.94 -15.74 0.87
CA MET A 25 -21.46 -14.53 1.51
C MET A 25 -20.29 -13.98 0.73
N ASN A 26 -20.28 -12.67 0.48
CA ASN A 26 -19.09 -11.98 0.03
C ASN A 26 -18.16 -11.81 1.23
N ILE A 27 -17.33 -12.81 1.48
CA ILE A 27 -16.22 -12.70 2.43
C ILE A 27 -15.11 -11.96 1.69
N PRO A 28 -14.71 -10.75 2.14
CA PRO A 28 -13.51 -10.11 1.61
C PRO A 28 -12.34 -11.04 1.90
N LYS A 29 -11.69 -11.55 0.85
CA LYS A 29 -10.53 -12.43 0.99
C LYS A 29 -9.45 -11.71 1.82
N PRO A 30 -8.99 -12.28 2.94
CA PRO A 30 -7.83 -11.74 3.64
C PRO A 30 -6.62 -11.93 2.71
N GLY A 31 -6.12 -10.85 2.11
CA GLY A 31 -4.94 -10.92 1.22
C GLY A 31 -4.90 -9.94 0.06
N SER A 32 -5.90 -9.09 -0.16
CA SER A 32 -5.80 -8.01 -1.15
C SER A 32 -4.84 -6.88 -0.74
N ASP A 33 -4.38 -6.89 0.52
CA ASP A 33 -3.41 -5.93 1.06
C ASP A 33 -1.97 -6.42 0.98
N ALA A 34 -1.70 -7.49 0.22
CA ALA A 34 -0.34 -7.84 -0.12
C ALA A 34 0.19 -6.77 -1.09
N ILE A 35 0.91 -5.78 -0.54
CA ILE A 35 1.61 -4.76 -1.31
C ILE A 35 2.37 -5.47 -2.43
N ASP A 36 1.92 -5.26 -3.65
CA ASP A 36 2.47 -5.91 -4.82
C ASP A 36 3.96 -5.57 -4.92
N ARG A 37 4.82 -6.56 -5.15
CA ARG A 37 6.28 -6.34 -5.24
C ARG A 37 6.63 -5.25 -6.25
N ASN A 38 5.82 -5.13 -7.31
CA ASN A 38 6.00 -4.10 -8.33
C ASN A 38 5.73 -2.69 -7.77
N THR A 39 4.75 -2.55 -6.88
CA THR A 39 4.47 -1.30 -6.16
C THR A 39 5.62 -0.91 -5.21
N MET A 40 6.22 -1.87 -4.49
CA MET A 40 7.39 -1.59 -3.66
C MET A 40 8.58 -1.11 -4.50
N VAL A 41 8.86 -1.78 -5.62
CA VAL A 41 9.96 -1.40 -6.52
C VAL A 41 9.73 0.00 -7.11
N ALA A 42 8.49 0.33 -7.50
CA ALA A 42 8.13 1.66 -7.99
C ALA A 42 8.37 2.75 -6.94
N LEU A 43 7.97 2.49 -5.68
CA LEU A 43 8.19 3.39 -4.55
C LEU A 43 9.69 3.64 -4.30
N ILE A 44 10.51 2.58 -4.31
CA ILE A 44 11.97 2.70 -4.11
C ILE A 44 12.60 3.55 -5.23
N ARG A 45 12.23 3.31 -6.49
CA ARG A 45 12.75 4.09 -7.63
C ARG A 45 12.36 5.56 -7.54
N TYR A 46 11.12 5.84 -7.12
CA TYR A 46 10.64 7.20 -6.93
C TYR A 46 11.47 7.94 -5.86
N VAL A 47 11.64 7.32 -4.69
CA VAL A 47 12.43 7.90 -3.58
C VAL A 47 13.88 8.11 -3.99
N LEU A 48 14.50 7.14 -4.68
CA LEU A 48 15.88 7.26 -5.13
C LEU A 48 16.08 8.41 -6.13
N THR A 49 15.14 8.56 -7.07
CA THR A 49 15.18 9.67 -8.05
C THR A 49 15.04 11.01 -7.35
N TRP A 50 14.16 11.10 -6.36
CA TRP A 50 13.94 12.33 -5.60
C TRP A 50 15.19 12.73 -4.79
N LEU A 51 15.83 11.76 -4.12
CA LEU A 51 17.08 11.99 -3.38
C LEU A 51 18.22 12.46 -4.30
N LEU A 52 18.39 11.83 -5.47
CA LEU A 52 19.40 12.23 -6.44
C LEU A 52 19.15 13.64 -6.98
N GLY A 53 17.88 14.00 -7.22
CA GLY A 53 17.50 15.35 -7.64
C GLY A 53 17.88 16.41 -6.59
N ILE A 54 17.52 16.18 -5.31
CA ILE A 54 17.86 17.09 -4.22
C ILE A 54 19.37 17.22 -4.04
N PHE A 55 20.10 16.10 -4.10
CA PHE A 55 21.56 16.11 -3.98
C PHE A 55 22.22 16.90 -5.12
N GLY A 56 21.76 16.69 -6.37
CA GLY A 56 22.25 17.43 -7.53
C GLY A 56 22.01 18.94 -7.42
N ILE A 57 20.79 19.35 -7.03
CA ILE A 57 20.45 20.76 -6.80
C ILE A 57 21.30 21.34 -5.66
N GLY A 58 21.47 20.61 -4.57
CA GLY A 58 22.28 21.04 -3.42
C GLY A 58 23.73 21.33 -3.80
N VAL A 59 24.38 20.41 -4.53
CA VAL A 59 25.77 20.58 -5.00
C VAL A 59 25.88 21.77 -5.96
N LEU A 60 24.92 21.95 -6.86
CA LEU A 60 24.91 23.07 -7.80
C LEU A 60 24.76 24.41 -7.07
N CYS A 61 23.89 24.50 -6.08
CA CYS A 61 23.72 25.68 -5.24
C CYS A 61 24.98 25.99 -4.42
N ILE A 62 25.62 24.99 -3.82
CA ILE A 62 26.87 25.18 -3.05
C ILE A 62 27.97 25.72 -3.98
N GLY A 63 28.15 25.13 -5.17
CA GLY A 63 29.12 25.61 -6.16
C GLY A 63 28.90 27.07 -6.58
N LEU A 64 27.63 27.45 -6.79
CA LEU A 64 27.25 28.84 -7.12
C LEU A 64 27.58 29.82 -6.00
N ILE A 65 27.31 29.45 -4.75
CA ILE A 65 27.64 30.29 -3.58
C ILE A 65 29.15 30.48 -3.46
N TYR A 66 29.93 29.41 -3.62
CA TYR A 66 31.40 29.50 -3.61
C TYR A 66 31.94 30.38 -4.74
N PHE A 67 31.37 30.30 -5.94
CA PHE A 67 31.77 31.13 -7.07
C PHE A 67 31.47 32.62 -6.83
N LEU A 68 30.32 32.95 -6.23
CA LEU A 68 29.94 34.34 -5.93
C LEU A 68 30.76 34.96 -4.80
N LEU A 69 31.34 34.15 -3.91
CA LEU A 69 32.18 34.60 -2.80
C LEU A 69 33.65 34.82 -3.21
N SER A 70 34.07 34.33 -4.37
CA SER A 70 35.43 34.50 -4.90
C SER A 70 35.54 35.70 -5.82
#